data_AF-A0A497XPC7-F1
#
_entry.id   AF-A0A497XPC7-F1
#
_cell.length_a   1.000
_cell.length_b   1.000
_cell.length_c   1.000
_cell.angle_alpha   90.00
_cell.angle_beta   90.00
_cell.angle_gamma   90.00
#
_symmetry.space_group_name_H-M   'P 1'
#
loop_
_entity.id
_entity.type
_entity.pdbx_description
1 polymer ?
#
loop_
_entity_poly.entity_id
_entity_poly.type
_entity_poly.pdbx_seq_one_letter_code
_entity_poly.pdbx_strand_id
1 'polypeptide(L)' 'MSRRPDIEGALKKVSSRYELVHAAVKRTLQLLQEGDDFFIRGERELIKKTFQSIEDIAKGKAKIVRRD' A
#
# COMPACT_ATOMS: atom_id res chain seq x y z
N MET A 1 13.31 -2.29 13.36
CA MET A 1 13.14 -3.57 12.64
C MET A 1 12.02 -3.37 11.64
N SER A 2 12.22 -3.62 10.34
CA SER A 2 11.16 -3.36 9.35
C SER A 2 10.01 -4.34 9.53
N ARG A 3 8.84 -3.84 9.97
CA ARG A 3 7.60 -4.61 10.03
C ARG A 3 7.22 -5.11 8.63
N ARG A 4 6.77 -6.37 8.52
CA ARG A 4 6.17 -6.87 7.27
C ARG A 4 4.74 -6.32 7.15
N PRO A 5 4.33 -5.82 5.96
CA PRO A 5 2.94 -5.43 5.74
C PRO A 5 2.04 -6.66 5.68
N ASP A 6 0.76 -6.49 5.98
CA ASP A 6 -0.26 -7.55 5.88
C ASP A 6 -0.59 -7.93 4.42
N ILE A 7 0.23 -8.81 3.85
CA ILE A 7 0.07 -9.29 2.47
C ILE A 7 -1.19 -10.15 2.33
N GLU A 8 -1.50 -11.00 3.32
CA GLU A 8 -2.66 -11.89 3.27
C GLU A 8 -3.98 -11.10 3.30
N GLY A 9 -4.06 -10.08 4.16
CA GLY A 9 -5.19 -9.15 4.18
C GLY A 9 -5.34 -8.38 2.87
N ALA A 10 -4.23 -7.94 2.28
CA ALA A 10 -4.25 -7.24 0.99
C ALA A 10 -4.71 -8.16 -0.17
N LEU A 11 -4.28 -9.42 -0.19
CA LEU A 11 -4.69 -10.40 -1.20
C LEU A 11 -6.19 -10.68 -1.18
N LYS A 12 -6.88 -10.53 -0.03
CA LYS A 12 -8.34 -10.65 0.07
C LYS A 12 -9.10 -9.48 -0.58
N LYS A 13 -8.42 -8.40 -0.97
CA LYS A 13 -9.02 -7.19 -1.56
C LYS A 13 -8.82 -7.11 -3.08
N VAL A 14 -8.00 -7.99 -3.64
CA VAL A 14 -7.66 -8.06 -5.06
C VAL A 14 -8.07 -9.41 -5.65
N SER A 15 -8.14 -9.48 -6.97
CA SER A 15 -8.44 -10.67 -7.76
C SER A 15 -7.19 -11.50 -8.08
N SER A 16 -5.99 -10.91 -7.99
CA SER A 16 -4.75 -11.65 -8.23
C SER A 16 -3.54 -11.01 -7.54
N ARG A 17 -2.46 -11.79 -7.39
CA ARG A 17 -1.17 -11.28 -6.90
C ARG A 17 -0.61 -10.18 -7.79
N TYR A 18 -0.83 -10.26 -9.10
CA TYR A 18 -0.42 -9.21 -10.04
C TYR A 18 -1.22 -7.93 -9.83
N GLU A 19 -2.54 -8.03 -9.62
CA GLU A 19 -3.36 -6.86 -9.30
C GLU A 19 -2.92 -6.19 -8.00
N LEU A 20 -2.51 -6.96 -6.98
CA LEU A 20 -1.92 -6.41 -5.75
C LEU A 20 -0.69 -5.55 -6.05
N VAL A 21 0.22 -6.03 -6.89
CA VAL A 21 1.41 -5.27 -7.26
C VAL A 21 1.03 -3.96 -7.96
N HIS A 22 0.13 -4.02 -8.95
CA HIS A 22 -0.32 -2.82 -9.66
C HIS A 22 -1.04 -1.83 -8.75
N ALA A 23 -1.90 -2.31 -7.84
CA ALA A 23 -2.61 -1.47 -6.88
C ALA A 23 -1.64 -0.81 -5.89
N ALA A 24 -0.67 -1.56 -5.37
CA ALA A 24 0.34 -1.07 -4.45
C ALA A 24 1.23 0.00 -5.10
N VAL A 25 1.64 -0.18 -6.36
CA VAL A 25 2.39 0.83 -7.13
C VAL A 25 1.59 2.12 -7.27
N LYS A 26 0.33 2.04 -7.71
CA LYS A 26 -0.53 3.23 -7.86
C LYS A 26 -0.73 3.96 -6.53
N ARG A 27 -0.97 3.23 -5.45
CA ARG A 27 -1.12 3.83 -4.11
C ARG A 27 0.19 4.44 -3.60
N THR A 28 1.33 3.82 -3.88
CA THR A 28 2.65 4.38 -3.55
C THR A 28 2.87 5.72 -4.27
N LEU A 29 2.52 5.82 -5.55
CA LEU A 29 2.63 7.07 -6.31
C LEU A 29 1.76 8.19 -5.71
N GLN A 30 0.55 7.87 -5.24
CA GLN A 30 -0.30 8.83 -4.51
C GLN A 30 0.37 9.30 -3.21
N LEU A 31 0.94 8.38 -2.43
CA LEU A 31 1.65 8.73 -1.20
C LEU A 31 2.89 9.61 -1.47
N LEU A 32 3.54 9.46 -2.63
CA LEU A 32 4.66 10.31 -3.03
C LEU A 32 4.21 11.73 -3.43
N GLN A 33 2.97 11.92 -3.87
CA GLN A 33 2.43 13.27 -4.13
C GLN A 33 2.19 14.07 -2.84
N GLU A 34 2.02 13.40 -1.70
CA GLU A 34 1.86 14.03 -0.39
C GLU A 34 3.20 14.51 0.21
N GLY A 35 4.34 14.21 -0.44
CA GLY A 35 5.66 14.71 -0.08
C GLY A 35 6.80 13.86 -0.66
N ASP A 36 7.97 14.47 -0.87
CA ASP A 36 9.09 13.85 -1.61
C ASP A 36 9.84 12.72 -0.87
N ASP A 37 9.54 12.46 0.41
CA ASP A 37 10.19 11.40 1.18
C ASP A 37 9.63 10.01 0.80
N PHE A 38 10.48 8.98 0.80
CA PHE A 38 10.08 7.57 0.61
C PHE A 38 9.49 6.94 1.89
N PHE A 39 9.60 7.64 3.02
CA PHE A 39 9.12 7.20 4.31
C PHE A 39 7.90 7.98 4.79
N ILE A 40 7.08 7.32 5.59
CA ILE A 40 6.02 7.92 6.38
C ILE A 40 6.44 7.79 7.84
N ARG A 41 6.37 8.89 8.57
CA ARG A 41 6.65 8.90 10.01
C ARG A 41 5.43 8.31 10.74
N GLY A 42 5.54 7.05 11.14
CA GLY A 42 4.61 6.42 12.07
C GLY A 42 4.89 6.86 13.51
N GLU A 43 4.02 6.48 14.44
CA GLU A 43 4.13 6.86 15.86
C GLU A 43 5.45 6.42 16.52
N ARG A 44 6.02 5.30 16.06
CA ARG A 44 7.23 4.69 16.64
C ARG A 44 8.30 4.29 15.62
N GLU A 45 8.02 4.41 14.32
CA GLU A 45 8.94 3.97 13.27
C GLU A 45 8.75 4.71 11.94
N LEU A 46 9.79 4.72 11.10
CA LEU A 46 9.74 5.14 9.71
C LEU A 46 9.28 3.96 8.84
N ILE A 47 8.15 4.13 8.15
CA ILE A 47 7.54 3.10 7.32
C ILE A 47 7.75 3.47 5.85
N LYS A 48 8.27 2.54 5.04
CA LYS A 48 8.37 2.77 3.59
C LYS A 48 6.98 2.95 3.00
N LYS A 49 6.78 3.94 2.12
CA LYS A 49 5.50 4.18 1.43
C LYS A 49 5.00 2.94 0.68
N THR A 50 5.90 2.11 0.16
CA THR A 50 5.54 0.82 -0.46
C THR A 50 4.90 -0.15 0.54
N PHE A 51 5.39 -0.20 1.77
CA PHE A 51 4.82 -1.05 2.82
C PHE A 51 3.48 -0.48 3.29
N GLN A 52 3.41 0.85 3.46
CA GLN A 52 2.14 1.51 3.77
C GLN A 52 1.10 1.28 2.68
N SER A 53 1.49 1.26 1.41
CA SER A 53 0.56 1.04 0.30
C SER A 53 -0.15 -0.32 0.38
N ILE A 54 0.57 -1.37 0.81
CA ILE A 54 0.01 -2.72 1.01
C ILE A 54 -0.93 -2.73 2.23
N GLU A 55 -0.54 -2.07 3.32
CA GLU A 55 -1.39 -1.91 4.51
C GLU A 55 -2.68 -1.13 4.22
N ASP A 56 -2.60 -0.08 3.40
CA ASP A 56 -3.77 0.70 2.97
C ASP A 56 -4.73 -0.16 2.15
N ILE A 57 -4.21 -1.04 1.29
CA ILE A 57 -5.02 -2.01 0.55
C ILE A 57 -5.67 -3.00 1.52
N ALA A 58 -4.89 -3.63 2.42
CA ALA A 58 -5.40 -4.58 3.41
C ALA A 58 -6.55 -4.00 4.25
N LYS A 59 -6.40 -2.73 4.69
CA LYS A 59 -7.39 -1.99 5.49
C LYS A 59 -8.56 -1.43 4.67
N GLY A 60 -8.56 -1.58 3.35
CA GLY A 60 -9.59 -1.04 2.46
C GLY A 60 -9.56 0.49 2.33
N LYS A 61 -8.45 1.14 2.70
CA LYS A 61 -8.22 2.58 2.51
C LYS A 61 -7.94 2.92 1.04
N ALA A 62 -7.39 1.98 0.28
CA ALA A 62 -7.21 2.10 -1.16
C ALA A 62 -8.37 1.43 -1.92
N LYS A 63 -9.14 2.22 -2.67
CA LYS A 63 -10.24 1.70 -3.50
C LYS A 63 -9.70 1.23 -4.86
N ILE A 64 -9.93 -0.05 -5.17
CA ILE A 64 -9.58 -0.62 -6.48
C ILE A 64 -10.79 -0.46 -7.39
N VAL A 65 -10.65 0.37 -8.43
CA VAL A 65 -11.67 0.56 -9.46
C VAL A 65 -11.26 -0.27 -10.68
N ARG A 66 -12.11 -1.24 -11.02
CA ARG A 66 -11.99 -2.02 -12.25
C ARG A 66 -12.84 -1.33 -13.31
N ARG A 67 -12.30 -1.17 -14.51
CA ARG A 67 -13.12 -0.84 -15.68
C ARG A 67 -13.55 -2.18 -16.27
N ASP A 68 -14.85 -2.35 -16.40
CA ASP A 68 -15.45 -3.45 -17.15
C ASP A 68 -15.13 -3.32 -18.64
#